data_AF-A0A842KJQ7-F1
#
_entry.id   AF-A0A842KJQ7-F1
#
_cell.length_a   1.000
_cell.length_b   1.000
_cell.length_c   1.000
_cell.angle_alpha   90.00
_cell.angle_beta   90.00
_cell.angle_gamma   90.00
#
_symmetry.space_group_name_H-M   'P 1'
#
loop_
_entity.id
_entity.type
_entity.pdbx_description
1 polymer ?
#
loop_
_entity_poly.entity_id
_entity_poly.type
_entity_poly.pdbx_seq_one_letter_code
_entity_poly.pdbx_strand_id
1 'polypeptide(L)' 'MDSDNMKVSRIKKIFGRPEILAPAGDMDSLKAAIKGGADAVYLGVGEFNARQGATNFTLE' A
#
# COMPACT_ATOMS: atom_id res chain seq x y z
N MET A 1 -23.16 -42.51 9.49
CA MET A 1 -22.94 -41.08 9.77
C MET A 1 -21.47 -40.84 9.53
N ASP A 2 -21.14 -40.69 8.26
CA ASP A 2 -19.76 -40.75 7.79
C ASP A 2 -19.04 -39.43 8.07
N SER A 3 -17.89 -39.56 8.69
CA SER A 3 -16.84 -38.54 8.88
C SER A 3 -16.37 -37.88 7.57
N ASP A 4 -16.85 -38.36 6.41
CA ASP A 4 -16.58 -37.83 5.08
C ASP A 4 -17.24 -36.48 4.79
N ASN A 5 -18.23 -36.05 5.61
CA ASN A 5 -18.77 -34.69 5.57
C ASN A 5 -17.82 -33.63 6.17
N MET A 6 -16.65 -34.02 6.67
CA MET A 6 -15.56 -33.09 6.98
C MET A 6 -14.65 -32.82 5.78
N LYS A 7 -15.14 -33.04 4.55
CA LYS A 7 -14.78 -32.18 3.42
C LYS A 7 -15.40 -30.79 3.63
N VAL A 8 -14.99 -30.13 4.72
CA VAL A 8 -14.94 -28.68 4.77
C VAL A 8 -14.04 -28.33 3.60
N SER A 9 -14.67 -28.04 2.46
CA SER A 9 -14.03 -27.48 1.29
C SER A 9 -13.33 -26.24 1.80
N ARG A 10 -12.06 -26.39 2.15
CA ARG A 10 -11.15 -25.31 2.53
C ARG A 10 -11.21 -24.35 1.36
N ILE A 11 -12.04 -23.31 1.51
CA ILE A 11 -12.03 -22.17 0.62
C ILE A 11 -10.60 -21.65 0.74
N LYS A 12 -9.74 -22.00 -0.22
CA LYS A 12 -8.44 -21.35 -0.36
C LYS A 12 -8.78 -19.92 -0.69
N LYS A 13 -8.82 -19.06 0.34
CA LYS A 13 -8.95 -17.63 0.15
C LYS A 13 -7.69 -17.19 -0.58
N ILE A 14 -7.82 -16.99 -1.89
CA ILE A 14 -6.74 -16.49 -2.74
C ILE A 14 -6.64 -15.01 -2.40
N PHE A 15 -5.77 -14.67 -1.46
CA PHE A 15 -5.34 -13.30 -1.30
C PHE A 15 -4.36 -13.01 -2.45
N GLY A 16 -4.66 -11.98 -3.25
CA GLY A 16 -3.74 -11.49 -4.26
C GLY A 16 -2.42 -11.05 -3.63
N ARG A 17 -1.39 -10.78 -4.45
CA ARG A 17 -0.15 -10.20 -3.95
C ARG A 17 -0.51 -8.87 -3.24
N PRO A 18 0.02 -8.61 -2.03
CA PRO A 18 -0.18 -7.32 -1.37
C PRO A 18 0.29 -6.16 -2.24
N GLU A 19 -0.48 -5.08 -2.29
CA GLU A 19 -0.09 -3.84 -2.95
C GLU A 19 0.79 -3.00 -2.01
N ILE A 20 1.89 -2.46 -2.55
CA ILE A 20 2.83 -1.61 -1.82
C ILE A 20 2.41 -0.15 -1.97
N LEU A 21 2.03 0.47 -0.84
CA LEU A 21 1.78 1.90 -0.74
C LEU A 21 2.95 2.61 -0.06
N ALA A 22 3.58 3.57 -0.73
CA ALA A 22 4.68 4.37 -0.17
C ALA A 22 4.25 5.82 0.14
N PRO A 23 4.67 6.42 1.28
CA PRO A 23 4.44 7.84 1.54
C PRO A 23 5.48 8.70 0.81
N ALA A 24 5.02 9.77 0.14
CA ALA A 24 5.90 10.77 -0.46
C ALA A 24 5.44 12.17 -0.03
N GLY A 25 6.37 12.93 0.54
CA GLY A 25 6.11 14.33 0.91
C GLY A 25 6.89 15.34 0.06
N ASP A 26 7.67 14.89 -0.91
CA ASP A 26 8.44 15.72 -1.82
C ASP A 26 8.78 14.93 -3.08
N MET A 27 9.29 15.62 -4.11
CA MET A 27 9.62 15.00 -5.39
C MET A 27 10.71 13.92 -5.30
N ASP A 28 11.65 14.05 -4.38
CA ASP A 28 12.73 13.07 -4.24
C ASP A 28 12.23 11.78 -3.59
N SER A 29 11.37 11.90 -2.58
CA SER A 29 10.64 10.77 -1.97
C SER A 29 9.74 10.07 -3.00
N LEU A 30 9.05 10.82 -3.86
CA LEU A 30 8.23 10.25 -4.94
C LEU A 30 9.08 9.47 -5.95
N LYS A 31 10.20 10.05 -6.41
CA LYS A 31 11.12 9.35 -7.32
C LYS A 31 11.67 8.07 -6.68
N ALA A 32 11.97 8.10 -5.38
CA ALA A 32 12.42 6.93 -4.63
C ALA A 32 11.34 5.85 -4.56
N ALA A 33 10.08 6.21 -4.29
CA ALA A 33 8.94 5.29 -4.26
C ALA A 33 8.74 4.58 -5.61
N ILE A 34 8.81 5.33 -6.72
CA ILE A 34 8.70 4.79 -8.08
C ILE A 34 9.84 3.80 -8.36
N LYS A 35 11.09 4.20 -8.09
CA LYS A 35 12.27 3.33 -8.29
C LYS A 35 12.24 2.09 -7.41
N GLY A 36 11.64 2.19 -6.23
CA GLY A 36 11.44 1.09 -5.30
C GLY A 36 10.32 0.12 -5.70
N GLY A 37 9.55 0.44 -6.74
CA GLY A 37 8.48 -0.43 -7.23
C GLY A 37 7.21 -0.38 -6.38
N ALA A 38 6.88 0.78 -5.79
CA ALA A 38 5.59 0.96 -5.14
C ALA A 38 4.44 0.84 -6.16
N ASP A 39 3.38 0.12 -5.79
CA ASP A 39 2.16 0.00 -6.60
C ASP A 39 1.31 1.28 -6.51
N ALA A 40 1.38 1.99 -5.38
CA ALA A 40 0.70 3.25 -5.15
C ALA A 40 1.53 4.20 -4.26
N VAL A 41 1.22 5.50 -4.32
CA VAL A 41 1.88 6.54 -3.52
C VAL A 41 0.85 7.42 -2.81
N TYR A 42 1.03 7.60 -1.51
CA TYR A 42 0.32 8.61 -0.73
C TYR A 42 1.08 9.94 -0.81
N LEU A 43 0.49 10.96 -1.44
CA LEU A 43 1.08 12.29 -1.57
C LEU A 43 0.70 13.13 -0.36
N GLY A 44 1.70 13.51 0.45
CA GLY A 44 1.51 14.42 1.57
C GLY A 44 1.36 15.86 1.10
N VAL A 45 0.26 16.51 1.48
CA VAL A 45 -0.05 17.92 1.19
C VAL A 45 -0.34 18.67 2.49
N GLY A 46 0.21 19.88 2.63
CA GLY A 46 0.04 20.71 3.83
C GLY A 46 0.36 19.95 5.12
N GLU A 47 -0.55 20.01 6.10
CA GLU A 47 -0.38 19.33 7.40
C GLU A 47 -0.68 17.82 7.35
N PHE A 48 -1.30 17.33 6.28
CA PHE A 48 -1.71 15.92 6.14
C PHE A 48 -0.62 15.11 5.43
N ASN A 49 0.47 14.83 6.15
CA ASN A 49 1.56 14.00 5.66
C ASN A 49 1.82 12.79 6.59
N ALA A 50 1.99 11.62 5.99
CA ALA A 50 2.44 10.40 6.68
C ALA A 50 3.94 10.41 7.04
N ARG A 51 4.70 11.37 6.49
CA ARG A 51 6.11 11.64 6.74
C ARG A 51 6.26 13.02 7.38
N GLN A 52 6.46 13.02 8.69
CA GLN A 52 6.71 14.24 9.45
C GLN A 52 7.97 14.96 8.94
N GLY A 53 7.89 16.29 8.79
CA GLY A 53 9.01 17.14 8.38
C GLY A 53 9.34 17.13 6.88
N ALA A 54 8.48 16.55 6.04
CA ALA A 54 8.63 16.70 4.59
C ALA A 54 8.22 18.11 4.12
N THR A 55 8.77 18.55 2.99
CA THR A 55 8.44 19.85 2.36
C THR A 55 6.96 19.97 1.99
N ASN A 56 6.31 18.83 1.75
CA ASN A 56 4.96 18.66 1.23
C ASN A 56 4.81 19.05 -0.24
N PHE A 57 3.86 18.41 -0.89
CA PHE A 57 3.37 18.83 -2.20
C PHE A 57 2.42 20.02 -2.03
N THR A 58 2.43 20.90 -3.02
CA THR A 58 1.49 22.01 -3.19
C THR A 58 0.53 21.70 -4.34
N LEU A 59 -0.66 22.33 -4.34
CA LEU A 59 -1.65 22.18 -5.43
C LEU A 59 -1.41 23.17 -6.58
N GLU A 60 -0.44 24.07 -6.40
CA GLU A 60 0.02 25.05 -7.40
C GLU A 60 1.00 24.42 -8.40
#